data_AF-A0A6G1R2Q9-F1
#
_entry.id   AF-A0A6G1R2Q9-F1
#
_cell.length_a   1.000
_cell.length_b   1.000
_cell.length_c   1.000
_cell.angle_alpha   90.00
_cell.angle_beta   90.00
_cell.angle_gamma   90.00
#
_symmetry.space_group_name_H-M   'P 1'
#
loop_
_entity.id
_entity.type
_entity.pdbx_description
1 polymer ?
#
loop_
_entity_poly.entity_id
_entity_poly.type
_entity_poly.pdbx_seq_one_letter_code
_entity_poly.pdbx_strand_id
1 'polypeptide(L)'
;SEDWMILEFSQLGFIGKMFQSPDITLIVEFIFMFYKEKPIDWLLDHILWVKVCNPEKDAKHCDRQKSNLRIRFRPSLFQHVGLHSSLAGKIQKLTDKDFLKPLLHKIHVNPPAEVSTSLKVYQGHTLEKTYVGEDFFWAVTPVAGDYILFKFDKPVNVERYLFHSGNPEHPGDILLNTTVEVLPFQNEELVLSRETKDKRLED
;
A
#
# COMPACT_ATOMS: atom_id res chain seq x y z
N SER A 1 10.64 13.57 -6.70
CA SER A 1 11.68 13.22 -5.73
C SER A 1 10.98 12.50 -4.60
N GLU A 2 11.31 11.25 -4.31
CA GLU A 2 10.67 10.52 -3.20
C GLU A 2 11.30 10.94 -1.86
N ASP A 3 10.47 11.21 -0.85
CA ASP A 3 10.84 11.78 0.45
C ASP A 3 11.04 10.67 1.53
N TRP A 4 11.72 9.58 1.16
CA TRP A 4 12.05 8.50 2.09
C TRP A 4 13.52 8.54 2.50
N MET A 5 13.84 7.99 3.67
CA MET A 5 15.21 7.94 4.22
C MET A 5 15.65 6.50 4.50
N ILE A 6 14.73 5.66 4.98
CA ILE A 6 15.00 4.29 5.40
C ILE A 6 13.97 3.34 4.77
N LEU A 7 14.44 2.29 4.11
CA LEU A 7 13.62 1.13 3.76
C LEU A 7 13.90 -0.02 4.73
N GLU A 8 12.83 -0.59 5.29
CA GLU A 8 12.91 -1.71 6.23
C GLU A 8 12.39 -2.99 5.59
N PHE A 9 13.25 -4.01 5.52
CA PHE A 9 12.92 -5.35 5.04
C PHE A 9 12.73 -6.35 6.19
N SER A 10 12.86 -5.91 7.44
CA SER A 10 12.48 -6.61 8.67
C SER A 10 12.09 -5.60 9.75
N GLN A 11 11.15 -5.98 10.62
CA GLN A 11 10.76 -5.27 11.84
C GLN A 11 11.78 -5.44 12.98
N LEU A 12 12.63 -6.45 12.87
CA LEU A 12 13.51 -6.84 13.97
C LEU A 12 14.74 -5.93 14.02
N GLY A 13 14.63 -4.85 14.79
CA GLY A 13 15.74 -3.92 15.04
C GLY A 13 16.41 -3.47 13.75
N PHE A 14 17.73 -3.58 13.66
CA PHE A 14 18.55 -3.06 12.58
C PHE A 14 18.67 -4.00 11.38
N ILE A 15 17.98 -5.15 11.41
CA ILE A 15 18.08 -6.15 10.36
C ILE A 15 17.41 -5.64 9.08
N GLY A 16 18.06 -5.85 7.93
CA GLY A 16 17.51 -5.55 6.62
C GLY A 16 17.12 -4.08 6.47
N LYS A 17 18.05 -3.16 6.77
CA LYS A 17 17.84 -1.71 6.61
C LYS A 17 18.63 -1.21 5.41
N MET A 18 17.96 -0.45 4.55
CA MET A 18 18.58 0.26 3.43
C MET A 18 18.37 1.76 3.65
N PHE A 19 19.41 2.54 3.38
CA PHE A 19 19.43 3.98 3.61
C PHE A 19 19.65 4.69 2.28
N GLN A 20 19.02 5.86 2.10
CA GLN A 20 19.37 6.73 0.98
C GLN A 20 20.81 7.25 1.13
N SER A 21 21.57 7.24 0.04
CA SER A 21 22.97 7.70 0.03
C SER A 21 23.17 9.12 0.59
N PRO A 22 22.34 10.13 0.27
CA PRO A 22 22.48 11.49 0.81
C PRO A 22 22.36 11.57 2.34
N ASP A 23 21.64 10.63 2.97
CA ASP A 23 21.41 10.62 4.41
C ASP A 23 22.46 9.83 5.19
N ILE A 24 23.32 9.05 4.52
CA ILE A 24 24.28 8.15 5.16
C ILE A 24 25.21 8.89 6.12
N THR A 25 25.76 10.06 5.71
CA THR A 25 26.69 10.81 6.56
C THR A 25 26.06 11.19 7.89
N LEU A 26 24.84 11.76 7.86
CA LEU A 26 24.08 12.11 9.06
C LEU A 26 23.84 10.89 9.95
N ILE A 27 23.44 9.77 9.36
CA ILE A 27 23.15 8.53 10.10
C ILE A 27 24.41 8.01 10.80
N VAL A 28 25.53 7.93 10.08
CA VAL A 28 26.79 7.41 10.59
C VAL A 28 27.34 8.31 11.70
N GLU A 29 27.35 9.62 11.49
CA GLU A 29 27.82 10.58 12.50
C GLU A 29 26.97 10.53 13.77
N PHE A 30 25.64 10.48 13.64
CA PHE A 30 24.76 10.38 14.79
C PHE A 30 24.98 9.08 15.56
N ILE A 31 25.11 7.94 14.87
CA ILE A 31 25.43 6.67 15.51
C ILE A 31 26.79 6.75 16.20
N PHE A 32 27.80 7.31 15.56
CA PHE A 32 29.15 7.42 16.11
C PHE A 32 29.20 8.30 17.37
N MET A 33 28.38 9.35 17.44
CA MET A 33 28.27 10.19 18.64
C MET A 33 27.62 9.46 19.82
N PHE A 34 26.66 8.55 19.58
CA PHE A 34 25.79 8.03 20.64
C PHE A 34 25.79 6.50 20.80
N TYR A 35 26.68 5.76 20.13
CA TYR A 35 26.69 4.28 20.17
C TYR A 35 26.89 3.69 21.57
N LYS A 36 27.52 4.43 22.50
CA LYS A 36 27.70 3.99 23.89
C LYS A 36 26.47 4.24 24.76
N GLU A 37 25.61 5.18 24.37
CA GLU A 37 24.48 5.64 25.17
C GLU A 37 23.22 4.82 24.89
N LYS A 38 22.97 4.45 23.62
CA LYS A 38 21.80 3.68 23.23
C LYS A 38 22.12 2.68 22.11
N PRO A 39 21.39 1.55 22.05
CA PRO A 39 21.45 0.65 20.92
C PRO A 39 21.10 1.34 19.60
N ILE A 40 21.69 0.86 18.50
CA ILE A 40 21.52 1.43 17.16
C ILE A 40 20.05 1.54 16.71
N ASP A 41 19.21 0.57 17.09
CA ASP A 41 17.77 0.56 16.80
C ASP A 41 17.07 1.80 17.35
N TRP A 42 17.44 2.18 18.58
CA TRP A 42 16.89 3.34 19.24
C TRP A 42 17.46 4.61 18.64
N LEU A 43 18.77 4.63 18.33
CA LEU A 43 19.40 5.79 17.69
C LEU A 43 18.74 6.12 16.35
N LEU A 44 18.42 5.13 15.53
CA LEU A 44 17.67 5.34 14.29
C LEU A 44 16.30 5.98 14.54
N ASP A 45 15.54 5.51 15.53
CA ASP A 45 14.25 6.11 15.86
C ASP A 45 14.40 7.56 16.37
N HIS A 46 15.48 7.85 17.10
CA HIS A 46 15.79 9.21 17.55
C HIS A 46 16.17 10.13 16.38
N ILE A 47 16.92 9.66 15.38
CA ILE A 47 17.21 10.45 14.16
C ILE A 47 15.90 10.88 13.50
N LEU A 48 14.96 9.95 13.31
CA LEU A 48 13.66 10.25 12.72
C LEU A 48 12.84 11.19 13.62
N TRP A 49 12.87 10.97 14.94
CA TRP A 49 12.18 11.83 15.89
C TRP A 49 12.67 13.28 15.79
N VAL A 50 13.98 13.49 15.80
CA VAL A 50 14.60 14.82 15.69
C VAL A 50 14.29 15.45 14.33
N LYS A 51 14.27 14.67 13.25
CA LYS A 51 14.01 15.19 11.90
C LYS A 51 12.57 15.66 11.69
N VAL A 52 11.57 14.93 12.18
CA VAL A 52 10.18 15.16 11.75
C VAL A 52 9.12 15.27 12.85
N CYS A 53 9.46 15.00 14.10
CA CYS A 53 8.51 15.14 15.19
C CYS A 53 8.53 16.56 15.74
N ASN A 54 7.35 17.19 15.80
CA ASN A 54 7.18 18.50 16.41
C ASN A 54 6.69 18.33 17.86
N PRO A 55 7.40 18.89 18.87
CA PRO A 55 7.01 18.82 20.27
C PRO A 55 5.62 19.39 20.59
N GLU A 56 5.12 20.33 19.78
CA GLU A 56 3.80 20.95 19.95
C GLU A 56 2.65 20.10 19.41
N LYS A 57 2.96 18.98 18.72
CA LYS A 57 1.97 18.09 18.11
C LYS A 57 1.88 16.76 18.85
N ASP A 58 0.80 16.03 18.58
CA ASP A 58 0.54 14.75 19.22
C ASP A 58 1.43 13.61 18.70
N ALA A 59 1.46 12.52 19.46
CA ALA A 59 2.25 11.33 19.11
C ALA A 59 1.84 10.74 17.75
N LYS A 60 0.54 10.76 17.41
CA LYS A 60 0.04 10.24 16.12
C LYS A 60 0.60 11.02 14.94
N HIS A 61 0.71 12.35 15.07
CA HIS A 61 1.36 13.15 14.05
C HIS A 61 2.83 12.71 13.87
N CYS A 62 3.58 12.58 14.96
CA CYS A 62 4.98 12.12 14.92
C CYS A 62 5.11 10.74 14.26
N ASP A 63 4.29 9.77 14.64
CA ASP A 63 4.31 8.42 14.06
C ASP A 63 4.01 8.42 12.55
N ARG A 64 3.05 9.24 12.11
CA ARG A 64 2.74 9.41 10.69
C ARG A 64 3.93 9.99 9.93
N GLN A 65 4.56 11.05 10.46
CA GLN A 65 5.72 11.65 9.81
C GLN A 65 6.91 10.68 9.74
N LYS A 66 7.18 9.96 10.84
CA LYS A 66 8.23 8.92 10.85
C LYS A 66 7.96 7.84 9.81
N SER A 67 6.71 7.42 9.65
CA SER A 67 6.33 6.38 8.68
C SER A 67 6.48 6.81 7.22
N ASN A 68 6.42 8.11 6.93
CA ASN A 68 6.68 8.63 5.59
C ASN A 68 8.17 8.50 5.21
N LEU A 69 9.08 8.77 6.15
CA LEU A 69 10.52 8.63 5.92
C LEU A 69 11.02 7.19 6.07
N ARG A 70 10.33 6.38 6.87
CA ARG A 70 10.67 4.99 7.16
C ARG A 70 9.62 4.07 6.54
N ILE A 71 9.85 3.71 5.29
CA ILE A 71 8.97 2.84 4.54
C ILE A 71 9.32 1.39 4.86
N ARG A 72 8.29 0.61 5.19
CA ARG A 72 8.44 -0.80 5.49
C ARG A 72 7.99 -1.66 4.32
N PHE A 73 8.88 -2.52 3.84
CA PHE A 73 8.56 -3.54 2.86
C PHE A 73 7.85 -4.72 3.54
N ARG A 74 6.76 -5.20 2.92
CA ARG A 74 6.01 -6.38 3.35
C ARG A 74 5.78 -7.32 2.16
N PRO A 75 5.88 -8.65 2.35
CA PRO A 75 6.33 -9.36 3.57
C PRO A 75 7.80 -9.08 3.86
N SER A 76 8.23 -9.34 5.10
CA SER A 76 9.63 -9.15 5.48
C SER A 76 10.53 -10.15 4.74
N LEU A 77 11.64 -9.66 4.18
CA LEU A 77 12.59 -10.44 3.39
C LEU A 77 13.70 -11.06 4.24
N PHE A 78 13.90 -10.55 5.46
CA PHE A 78 14.96 -11.02 6.35
C PHE A 78 14.38 -11.46 7.70
N GLN A 79 15.01 -12.49 8.27
CA GLN A 79 14.78 -12.98 9.62
C GLN A 79 16.14 -13.25 10.26
N HIS A 80 16.24 -12.95 11.56
CA HIS A 80 17.40 -13.35 12.34
C HIS A 80 17.47 -14.88 12.50
N VAL A 81 18.53 -15.51 12.00
CA VAL A 81 18.78 -16.95 12.18
C VAL A 81 19.87 -17.11 13.24
N GLY A 82 19.47 -17.18 14.51
CA GLY A 82 20.41 -17.34 15.63
C GLY A 82 19.68 -17.43 16.96
N LEU A 83 19.69 -18.62 17.57
CA LEU A 83 19.04 -18.90 18.85
C LEU A 83 19.88 -18.40 20.04
N HIS A 84 21.20 -18.44 19.91
CA HIS A 84 22.14 -17.97 20.94
C HIS A 84 22.72 -16.62 20.51
N SER A 85 22.47 -15.60 21.33
CA SER A 85 23.07 -14.28 21.14
C SER A 85 24.55 -14.29 21.54
N SER A 86 25.33 -13.37 20.98
CA SER A 86 26.69 -13.05 21.45
C SER A 86 26.71 -12.46 22.87
N LEU A 87 25.57 -12.00 23.39
CA LEU A 87 25.39 -11.58 24.78
C LEU A 87 25.22 -12.82 25.67
N ALA A 88 26.06 -12.92 26.71
CA ALA A 88 26.09 -14.05 27.63
C ALA A 88 24.69 -14.35 28.22
N GLY A 89 24.24 -15.60 28.07
CA GLY A 89 22.97 -16.09 28.61
C GLY A 89 21.72 -15.62 27.86
N LYS A 90 21.84 -14.85 26.78
CA LYS A 90 20.68 -14.33 26.04
C LYS A 90 20.28 -15.29 24.90
N ILE A 91 19.15 -15.96 25.08
CA ILE A 91 18.50 -16.75 24.04
C ILE A 91 17.58 -15.84 23.23
N GLN A 92 17.75 -15.79 21.91
CA GLN A 92 16.96 -14.95 21.02
C GLN A 92 15.91 -15.77 20.27
N LYS A 93 14.65 -15.69 20.73
CA LYS A 93 13.50 -16.38 20.12
C LYS A 93 12.63 -15.46 19.25
N LEU A 94 13.06 -14.22 19.03
CA LEU A 94 12.31 -13.24 18.26
C LEU A 94 12.26 -13.64 16.78
N THR A 95 11.05 -13.77 16.27
CA THR A 95 10.74 -14.02 14.86
C THR A 95 9.91 -12.86 14.31
N ASP A 96 10.24 -12.41 13.11
CA ASP A 96 9.49 -11.41 12.39
C ASP A 96 8.16 -12.05 11.95
N LYS A 97 7.06 -11.42 12.36
CA LYS A 97 5.71 -11.93 12.13
C LYS A 97 5.36 -12.01 10.65
N ASP A 98 6.05 -11.23 9.81
CA ASP A 98 5.74 -11.11 8.40
C ASP A 98 6.81 -11.75 7.51
N PHE A 99 7.76 -12.49 8.07
CA PHE A 99 8.78 -13.20 7.31
C PHE A 99 8.18 -14.38 6.55
N LEU A 100 8.45 -14.48 5.25
CA LEU A 100 7.94 -15.51 4.34
C LEU A 100 6.41 -15.64 4.27
N LYS A 101 5.65 -14.67 4.80
CA LYS A 101 4.21 -14.65 4.58
C LYS A 101 3.91 -14.39 3.10
N PRO A 102 2.94 -15.08 2.50
CA PRO A 102 2.52 -14.76 1.14
C PRO A 102 1.97 -13.34 1.10
N LEU A 103 2.25 -12.62 0.01
CA LEU A 103 1.53 -11.39 -0.29
C LEU A 103 0.04 -11.72 -0.42
N LEU A 104 -0.80 -11.01 0.33
CA LEU A 104 -2.25 -11.19 0.28
C LEU A 104 -2.88 -10.48 -0.93
N HIS A 105 -2.12 -9.63 -1.61
CA HIS A 105 -2.51 -8.94 -2.83
C HIS A 105 -1.55 -9.27 -3.99
N LYS A 106 -1.98 -9.00 -5.21
CA LYS A 106 -1.14 -9.08 -6.41
C LYS A 106 -0.76 -7.68 -6.84
N ILE A 107 0.54 -7.41 -6.96
CA ILE A 107 1.03 -6.15 -7.49
C ILE A 107 0.65 -6.06 -8.98
N HIS A 108 0.05 -4.95 -9.38
CA HIS A 108 -0.41 -4.72 -10.75
C HIS A 108 -0.46 -3.22 -11.04
N VAL A 109 -0.68 -2.86 -12.30
CA VAL A 109 -0.83 -1.47 -12.75
C VAL A 109 -2.10 -1.37 -13.57
N ASN A 110 -2.99 -0.46 -13.19
CA ASN A 110 -4.23 -0.18 -13.90
C ASN A 110 -4.16 1.18 -14.61
N PRO A 111 -5.00 1.41 -15.64
CA PRO A 111 -5.18 2.75 -16.22
C PRO A 111 -5.65 3.76 -15.16
N PRO A 112 -5.36 5.06 -15.30
CA PRO A 112 -5.88 6.07 -14.36
C PRO A 112 -7.42 6.06 -14.29
N ALA A 113 -7.95 5.97 -13.07
CA ALA A 113 -9.38 6.03 -12.81
C ALA A 113 -9.67 6.55 -11.39
N GLU A 114 -10.79 7.24 -11.27
CA GLU A 114 -11.47 7.48 -10.01
C GLU A 114 -12.25 6.21 -9.63
N VAL A 115 -11.96 5.64 -8.47
CA VAL A 115 -12.65 4.45 -7.97
C VAL A 115 -13.54 4.81 -6.80
N SER A 116 -14.73 4.22 -6.74
CA SER A 116 -15.66 4.43 -5.64
C SER A 116 -16.50 3.19 -5.38
N THR A 117 -17.03 3.06 -4.18
CA THR A 117 -17.85 1.92 -3.79
C THR A 117 -18.84 2.29 -2.71
N SER A 118 -20.00 1.63 -2.69
CA SER A 118 -20.95 1.70 -1.57
C SER A 118 -20.57 0.78 -0.41
N LEU A 119 -19.69 -0.20 -0.63
CA LEU A 119 -19.31 -1.18 0.38
C LEU A 119 -18.52 -0.51 1.51
N LYS A 120 -18.85 -0.88 2.76
CA LYS A 120 -18.15 -0.35 3.93
C LYS A 120 -16.78 -1.01 4.09
N VAL A 121 -15.73 -0.22 3.91
CA VAL A 121 -14.32 -0.63 4.09
C VAL A 121 -14.09 -1.22 5.49
N TYR A 122 -13.35 -2.31 5.54
CA TYR A 122 -12.92 -2.99 6.75
C TYR A 122 -11.40 -2.86 6.95
N GLN A 123 -10.99 -2.56 8.18
CA GLN A 123 -9.58 -2.43 8.62
C GLN A 123 -8.67 -1.50 7.77
N GLY A 124 -9.24 -0.62 6.95
CA GLY A 124 -8.48 0.36 6.15
C GLY A 124 -7.87 -0.20 4.86
N HIS A 125 -8.33 -1.38 4.42
CA HIS A 125 -8.02 -2.01 3.13
C HIS A 125 -8.96 -1.47 2.05
N THR A 126 -8.63 -0.29 1.50
CA THR A 126 -9.52 0.48 0.64
C THR A 126 -9.46 0.06 -0.84
N LEU A 127 -10.49 0.43 -1.60
CA LEU A 127 -10.57 0.13 -3.03
C LEU A 127 -9.47 0.86 -3.82
N GLU A 128 -9.13 2.08 -3.43
CA GLU A 128 -8.11 2.90 -4.07
C GLU A 128 -6.75 2.22 -4.01
N LYS A 129 -6.34 1.76 -2.82
CA LYS A 129 -5.08 1.02 -2.64
C LYS A 129 -5.01 -0.25 -3.46
N THR A 130 -6.15 -0.92 -3.63
CA THR A 130 -6.27 -2.12 -4.46
C THR A 130 -6.08 -1.78 -5.92
N TYR A 131 -6.73 -0.72 -6.38
CA TYR A 131 -6.66 -0.28 -7.77
C TYR A 131 -5.25 0.16 -8.18
N VAL A 132 -4.48 0.76 -7.28
CA VAL A 132 -3.07 1.13 -7.54
C VAL A 132 -2.07 0.00 -7.25
N GLY A 133 -2.54 -1.16 -6.80
CA GLY A 133 -1.70 -2.34 -6.53
C GLY A 133 -0.85 -2.25 -5.25
N GLU A 134 -1.18 -1.35 -4.33
CA GLU A 134 -0.48 -1.17 -3.04
C GLU A 134 -1.00 -2.12 -1.95
N ASP A 135 -2.27 -2.51 -2.01
CA ASP A 135 -2.94 -3.35 -1.02
C ASP A 135 -4.08 -4.18 -1.65
N PHE A 136 -4.88 -4.85 -0.84
CA PHE A 136 -6.16 -5.47 -1.23
C PHE A 136 -7.36 -4.69 -0.69
N PHE A 137 -8.54 -5.01 -1.22
CA PHE A 137 -9.81 -4.39 -0.82
C PHE A 137 -10.49 -5.37 0.12
N TRP A 138 -10.82 -4.91 1.33
CA TRP A 138 -11.57 -5.72 2.28
C TRP A 138 -12.73 -4.89 2.81
N ALA A 139 -13.93 -5.42 2.64
CA ALA A 139 -15.15 -4.74 3.00
C ALA A 139 -16.14 -5.72 3.62
N VAL A 140 -17.18 -5.17 4.25
CA VAL A 140 -18.30 -5.97 4.77
C VAL A 140 -19.05 -6.68 3.64
N THR A 141 -19.78 -7.73 3.98
CA THR A 141 -20.59 -8.50 3.03
C THR A 141 -21.52 -7.59 2.22
N PRO A 142 -21.47 -7.62 0.88
CA PRO A 142 -22.30 -6.78 0.04
C PRO A 142 -23.79 -7.16 0.15
N VAL A 143 -24.66 -6.17 0.03
CA VAL A 143 -26.11 -6.35 -0.11
C VAL A 143 -26.55 -6.02 -1.55
N ALA A 144 -27.76 -6.44 -1.92
CA ALA A 144 -28.29 -6.15 -3.25
C ALA A 144 -28.32 -4.63 -3.52
N GLY A 145 -27.74 -4.22 -4.66
CA GLY A 145 -27.59 -2.81 -5.05
C GLY A 145 -26.25 -2.19 -4.66
N ASP A 146 -25.41 -2.87 -3.90
CA ASP A 146 -24.04 -2.41 -3.68
C ASP A 146 -23.22 -2.44 -4.97
N TYR A 147 -22.29 -1.49 -5.09
CA TYR A 147 -21.49 -1.32 -6.29
C TYR A 147 -20.02 -1.07 -6.00
N ILE A 148 -19.20 -1.41 -7.00
CA ILE A 148 -17.82 -0.99 -7.16
C ILE A 148 -17.76 -0.32 -8.53
N LEU A 149 -17.37 0.95 -8.56
CA LEU A 149 -17.36 1.78 -9.76
C LEU A 149 -15.94 2.21 -10.09
N PHE A 150 -15.55 1.96 -11.33
CA PHE A 150 -14.30 2.42 -11.92
C PHE A 150 -14.61 3.45 -13.00
N LYS A 151 -14.25 4.70 -12.78
CA LYS A 151 -14.45 5.80 -13.72
C LYS A 151 -13.10 6.23 -14.27
N PHE A 152 -12.78 5.74 -15.46
CA PHE A 152 -11.54 6.10 -16.15
C PHE A 152 -11.50 7.59 -16.50
N ASP A 153 -10.34 8.21 -16.35
CA ASP A 153 -10.16 9.65 -16.62
C ASP A 153 -10.37 10.00 -18.09
N LYS A 154 -10.10 9.04 -18.98
CA LYS A 154 -10.28 9.13 -20.43
C LYS A 154 -10.92 7.83 -20.94
N PRO A 155 -11.54 7.84 -22.13
CA PRO A 155 -12.03 6.61 -22.75
C PRO A 155 -10.90 5.58 -22.90
N VAL A 156 -11.10 4.38 -22.37
CA VAL A 156 -10.14 3.27 -22.42
C VAL A 156 -10.70 2.16 -23.31
N ASN A 157 -9.89 1.64 -24.22
CA ASN A 157 -10.24 0.42 -24.95
C ASN A 157 -10.01 -0.80 -24.05
N VAL A 158 -11.08 -1.35 -23.49
CA VAL A 158 -11.01 -2.49 -22.56
C VAL A 158 -11.14 -3.80 -23.33
N GLU A 159 -10.03 -4.51 -23.51
CA GLU A 159 -10.04 -5.85 -24.14
C GLU A 159 -10.34 -6.97 -23.14
N ARG A 160 -9.82 -6.83 -21.91
CA ARG A 160 -9.94 -7.81 -20.83
C ARG A 160 -9.98 -7.10 -19.48
N TYR A 161 -10.67 -7.72 -18.52
CA TYR A 161 -10.64 -7.35 -17.12
C TYR A 161 -10.49 -8.60 -16.26
N LEU A 162 -9.96 -8.44 -15.05
CA LEU A 162 -9.79 -9.53 -14.07
C LEU A 162 -10.11 -9.01 -12.68
N PHE A 163 -11.06 -9.66 -12.02
CA PHE A 163 -11.32 -9.47 -10.59
C PHE A 163 -10.76 -10.69 -9.85
N HIS A 164 -9.76 -10.47 -8.99
CA HIS A 164 -9.23 -11.51 -8.12
C HIS A 164 -9.80 -11.30 -6.71
N SER A 165 -10.67 -12.21 -6.28
CA SER A 165 -11.30 -12.17 -4.94
C SER A 165 -10.92 -13.41 -4.14
N GLY A 166 -10.96 -13.31 -2.81
CA GLY A 166 -10.40 -14.29 -1.90
C GLY A 166 -8.87 -14.27 -1.84
N ASN A 167 -8.33 -14.74 -0.71
CA ASN A 167 -6.89 -14.95 -0.54
C ASN A 167 -6.64 -16.19 0.37
N PRO A 168 -5.39 -16.65 0.55
CA PRO A 168 -5.11 -17.83 1.37
C PRO A 168 -5.55 -17.73 2.83
N GLU A 169 -5.65 -16.53 3.40
CA GLU A 169 -6.13 -16.30 4.77
C GLU A 169 -7.66 -16.23 4.83
N HIS A 170 -8.29 -15.74 3.77
CA HIS A 170 -9.74 -15.55 3.63
C HIS A 170 -10.26 -16.16 2.31
N PRO A 171 -10.27 -17.50 2.19
CA PRO A 171 -10.65 -18.16 0.93
C PRO A 171 -12.15 -18.06 0.63
N GLY A 172 -12.98 -17.74 1.63
CA GLY A 172 -14.43 -17.56 1.48
C GLY A 172 -14.85 -16.14 1.08
N ASP A 173 -13.95 -15.16 1.13
CA ASP A 173 -14.24 -13.76 0.82
C ASP A 173 -14.15 -13.52 -0.70
N ILE A 174 -15.00 -14.25 -1.44
CA ILE A 174 -15.06 -14.25 -2.89
C ILE A 174 -16.33 -13.55 -3.39
N LEU A 175 -16.21 -12.90 -4.56
CA LEU A 175 -17.35 -12.34 -5.26
C LEU A 175 -18.17 -13.45 -5.90
N LEU A 176 -19.44 -13.56 -5.53
CA LEU A 176 -20.39 -14.52 -6.06
C LEU A 176 -21.62 -13.78 -6.60
N ASN A 177 -22.16 -14.23 -7.72
CA ASN A 177 -23.37 -13.68 -8.34
C ASN A 177 -23.30 -12.17 -8.62
N THR A 178 -22.13 -11.69 -9.05
CA THR A 178 -21.91 -10.29 -9.43
C THR A 178 -22.10 -10.09 -10.93
N THR A 179 -22.66 -8.95 -11.32
CA THR A 179 -22.72 -8.51 -12.71
C THR A 179 -21.66 -7.44 -12.97
N VAL A 180 -21.02 -7.49 -14.14
CA VAL A 180 -20.12 -6.44 -14.60
C VAL A 180 -20.81 -5.68 -15.72
N GLU A 181 -20.96 -4.38 -15.55
CA GLU A 181 -21.56 -3.48 -16.52
C GLU A 181 -20.50 -2.50 -17.05
N VAL A 182 -20.60 -2.14 -18.33
CA VAL A 182 -19.67 -1.23 -18.99
C VAL A 182 -20.47 -0.14 -19.70
N LEU A 183 -20.13 1.13 -19.41
CA LEU A 183 -20.68 2.26 -20.15
C LEU A 183 -19.79 2.53 -21.38
N PRO A 184 -20.26 2.24 -22.61
CA PRO A 184 -19.47 2.48 -23.81
C PRO A 184 -19.30 3.98 -24.04
N PHE A 185 -18.12 4.38 -24.52
CA PHE A 185 -17.88 5.75 -24.92
C PHE A 185 -18.75 6.11 -26.14
N GLN A 186 -19.57 7.14 -26.00
CA GLN A 186 -20.34 7.71 -27.10
C GLN A 186 -19.69 9.02 -27.50
N ASN A 187 -19.27 9.12 -28.76
CA ASN A 187 -18.79 10.38 -29.30
C ASN A 187 -20.00 11.25 -29.64
N GLU A 188 -20.29 12.27 -28.82
CA GLU A 188 -21.47 13.15 -28.97
C GLU A 188 -21.58 13.75 -30.39
N GLU A 189 -20.45 14.06 -31.05
CA GLU A 189 -20.44 14.56 -32.44
C GLU A 189 -20.94 13.53 -33.47
N LEU A 190 -20.71 12.24 -33.22
CA LEU A 190 -21.20 11.13 -34.06
C LEU A 190 -22.67 10.78 -33.77
N VAL A 191 -23.14 11.02 -32.54
CA VAL A 191 -24.56 10.79 -32.17
C VAL A 191 -25.44 11.87 -32.78
N LEU A 192 -25.06 13.15 -32.64
CA LEU A 192 -25.79 14.28 -33.23
C LEU A 192 -25.90 14.17 -34.76
N SER A 193 -24.84 13.70 -35.43
CA SER A 193 -24.82 13.52 -36.89
C SER A 193 -25.62 12.31 -37.39
N ARG A 194 -25.83 11.28 -36.55
CA ARG A 194 -26.74 10.17 -36.85
C ARG A 194 -28.19 10.60 -36.65
N GLU A 195 -28.52 11.27 -35.55
CA GLU A 195 -29.87 11.80 -35.32
C GLU A 195 -30.31 12.82 -36.38
N THR A 196 -29.39 13.66 -36.90
CA THR A 196 -29.72 14.54 -38.03
C THR A 196 -29.79 13.84 -39.39
N LYS A 197 -29.20 12.65 -39.54
CA LYS A 197 -29.33 11.85 -40.77
C LYS A 197 -30.62 11.04 -40.78
N ASP A 198 -30.98 10.41 -39.67
CA ASP A 198 -32.21 9.62 -39.56
C ASP A 198 -33.45 10.52 -39.69
N LYS A 199 -33.43 11.74 -39.11
CA LYS A 199 -34.49 12.74 -39.32
C LYS A 199 -34.64 13.25 -40.76
N ARG A 200 -33.63 13.09 -41.63
CA ARG A 200 -33.70 13.46 -43.06
C ARG A 200 -34.13 12.31 -43.97
N LEU A 201 -34.21 11.09 -43.44
CA LEU A 201 -34.64 9.90 -44.16
C LEU A 201 -36.12 9.56 -43.86
N GLU A 202 -36.73 10.22 -42.87
CA GLU A 202 -38.15 10.09 -42.49
C GLU A 202 -39.05 11.20 -43.06
N ASP A 203 -38.48 12.16 -43.82
CA ASP A 203 -39.19 13.18 -44.63
C ASP A 203 -39.11 12.84 -46.13
#